data_AF-A0A7A6QSM9-F1
#
_entry.id   AF-A0A7A6QSM9-F1
#
_cell.length_a   1.000
_cell.length_b   1.000
_cell.length_c   1.000
_cell.angle_alpha   90.00
_cell.angle_beta   90.00
_cell.angle_gamma   90.00
#
_symmetry.space_group_name_H-M   'P 1'
#
loop_
_entity.id
_entity.type
_entity.pdbx_description
1 polymer ?
#
loop_
_entity_poly.entity_id
_entity_poly.type
_entity_poly.pdbx_seq_one_letter_code
_entity_poly.pdbx_strand_id
1 'polypeptide(L)'
;MDVIKKKHWWQSDALKWSVLGLLGLLVGYLVVLMYAQGEYLFAITTLILSSAGLYIFANRKAYAWRYVYPGMAGMGLFVLFPLVCTIAIAFTNYSSTNQLTFERAQEVLLDRSWQAGKIYNFGLYPAGDEWQLALSDGETGKNYLSDAFKFGGEQKLQLKETTAQPEGERANLRVITQNRQALSDITAILPDGNKVMMSSLRQFSGTQPLYTLDGDG
;
A
#
# COMPACT_ATOMS: atom_id res chain seq x y z
N MET A 1 39.92 5.67 60.10
CA MET A 1 38.66 6.27 59.62
C MET A 1 38.37 5.69 58.25
N ASP A 2 37.64 4.58 58.20
CA ASP A 2 37.22 3.97 56.94
C ASP A 2 36.04 4.75 56.37
N VAL A 3 36.29 5.45 55.27
CA VAL A 3 35.23 6.10 54.50
C VAL A 3 34.49 5.01 53.72
N ILE A 4 33.42 4.48 54.31
CA ILE A 4 32.46 3.61 53.63
C ILE A 4 31.81 4.41 52.50
N LYS A 5 32.34 4.30 51.28
CA LYS A 5 31.67 4.82 50.08
C LYS A 5 30.33 4.10 49.92
N LYS A 6 29.22 4.77 50.24
CA LYS A 6 27.87 4.29 49.92
C LYS A 6 27.77 4.07 48.41
N LYS A 7 27.67 2.80 47.99
CA LYS A 7 27.41 2.42 46.59
C LYS A 7 26.02 2.92 46.23
N HIS A 8 25.93 3.97 45.40
CA HIS A 8 24.65 4.54 44.96
C HIS A 8 23.78 3.44 44.30
N TRP A 9 22.47 3.44 44.55
CA TRP A 9 21.52 2.45 44.00
C TRP A 9 21.57 2.33 42.46
N TRP A 10 21.94 3.42 41.78
CA TRP A 10 22.20 3.50 40.33
C TRP A 10 23.44 2.72 39.83
N GLN A 11 24.30 2.24 40.74
CA GLN A 11 25.49 1.43 40.44
C GLN A 11 25.29 -0.05 40.80
N SER A 12 24.07 -0.45 41.15
CA SER A 12 23.75 -1.84 41.46
C SER A 12 23.95 -2.73 40.23
N ASP A 13 24.53 -3.90 40.43
CA ASP A 13 24.76 -4.84 39.33
C ASP A 13 23.43 -5.38 38.79
N ALA A 14 22.37 -5.44 39.62
CA ALA A 14 21.01 -5.76 39.21
C ALA A 14 20.44 -4.74 38.19
N LEU A 15 20.67 -3.44 38.38
CA LEU A 15 20.20 -2.41 37.45
C LEU A 15 20.87 -2.53 36.08
N LYS A 16 22.17 -2.86 36.04
CA LYS A 16 22.90 -3.06 34.78
C LYS A 16 22.30 -4.20 33.96
N TRP A 17 22.04 -5.35 34.60
CA TRP A 17 21.42 -6.50 33.94
C TRP A 17 19.97 -6.22 33.55
N SER A 18 19.22 -5.47 34.36
CA SER A 18 17.86 -5.05 34.02
C SER A 18 17.82 -4.15 32.78
N VAL A 19 18.72 -3.17 32.69
CA VAL A 19 18.83 -2.28 31.52
C VAL A 19 19.22 -3.08 30.28
N LEU A 20 20.18 -4.00 30.41
CA LEU A 20 20.62 -4.84 29.31
C LEU A 20 19.51 -5.79 28.84
N GLY A 21 18.74 -6.36 29.77
CA GLY A 21 17.58 -7.21 29.47
C GLY A 21 16.46 -6.44 28.76
N LEU A 22 16.15 -5.22 29.19
CA LEU A 22 15.16 -4.36 28.55
C LEU A 22 15.58 -3.99 27.12
N LEU A 23 16.85 -3.60 26.93
CA LEU A 23 17.41 -3.33 25.60
C LEU A 23 17.38 -4.57 24.71
N GLY A 24 17.73 -5.74 25.24
CA GLY A 24 17.66 -7.01 24.50
C GLY A 24 16.23 -7.37 24.09
N LEU A 25 15.25 -7.15 24.96
CA LEU A 25 13.84 -7.38 24.65
C LEU A 25 13.35 -6.44 23.55
N LEU A 26 13.71 -5.14 23.63
CA LEU A 26 13.39 -4.16 22.60
C LEU A 26 14.00 -4.56 21.25
N VAL A 27 15.28 -4.94 21.23
CA VAL A 27 15.97 -5.40 20.02
C VAL A 27 15.27 -6.61 19.41
N GLY A 28 14.99 -7.63 20.21
CA GLY A 28 14.29 -8.83 19.73
C GLY A 28 12.90 -8.52 19.17
N TYR A 29 12.13 -7.70 19.88
CA TYR A 29 10.80 -7.26 19.43
C TYR A 29 10.87 -6.53 18.08
N LEU A 30 11.77 -5.56 17.94
CA LEU A 30 11.94 -4.80 16.70
C LEU A 30 12.41 -5.68 15.54
N VAL A 31 13.33 -6.61 15.77
CA VAL A 31 13.81 -7.53 14.73
C VAL A 31 12.68 -8.42 14.21
N VAL A 32 11.84 -8.95 15.09
CA VAL A 32 10.66 -9.75 14.69
C VAL A 32 9.66 -8.91 13.90
N LEU A 33 9.42 -7.67 14.32
CA LEU A 33 8.52 -6.74 13.62
C LEU A 33 9.05 -6.40 12.22
N MET A 34 10.34 -6.10 12.09
CA MET A 34 10.99 -5.85 10.79
C MET A 34 10.89 -7.08 9.87
N TYR A 35 11.14 -8.28 10.41
CA TYR A 35 11.01 -9.52 9.66
C TYR A 35 9.57 -9.74 9.15
N ALA A 36 8.57 -9.49 10.00
CA ALA A 36 7.16 -9.64 9.63
C ALA A 36 6.70 -8.66 8.53
N GLN A 37 7.33 -7.48 8.44
CA GLN A 37 7.06 -6.49 7.41
C GLN A 37 7.83 -6.75 6.09
N GLY A 38 8.67 -7.78 6.02
CA GLY A 38 9.48 -8.11 4.85
C GLY A 38 10.80 -7.35 4.74
N GLU A 39 11.18 -6.57 5.76
CA GLU A 39 12.41 -5.77 5.80
C GLU A 39 13.62 -6.61 6.24
N TYR A 40 13.89 -7.70 5.50
CA TYR A 40 14.88 -8.72 5.88
C TYR A 40 16.30 -8.18 6.06
N LEU A 41 16.72 -7.28 5.17
CA LEU A 41 18.07 -6.71 5.19
C LEU A 41 18.29 -5.84 6.43
N PHE A 42 17.29 -5.02 6.79
CA PHE A 42 17.32 -4.20 8.00
C PHE A 42 17.22 -5.05 9.27
N ALA A 43 16.39 -6.10 9.26
CA ALA A 43 16.28 -7.04 10.37
C ALA A 43 17.62 -7.72 10.68
N ILE A 44 18.30 -8.26 9.66
CA ILE A 44 19.61 -8.92 9.81
C ILE A 44 20.66 -7.94 10.32
N THR A 45 20.75 -6.75 9.70
CA THR A 45 21.73 -5.72 10.07
C THR A 45 21.53 -5.26 11.51
N THR A 46 20.28 -4.98 11.90
CA THR A 46 19.91 -4.57 13.26
C THR A 46 20.22 -5.66 14.28
N LEU A 47 19.94 -6.92 13.95
CA LEU A 47 20.25 -8.07 14.82
C LEU A 47 21.76 -8.21 15.04
N ILE A 48 22.58 -8.16 13.99
CA ILE A 48 24.03 -8.32 14.07
C ILE A 48 24.65 -7.19 14.89
N LEU A 49 24.33 -5.93 14.54
CA LEU A 49 24.84 -4.75 15.26
C LEU A 49 24.41 -4.79 16.72
N SER A 50 23.11 -4.93 16.98
CA SER A 50 22.59 -4.90 18.36
C SER A 50 23.11 -6.05 19.21
N SER A 51 23.26 -7.25 18.64
CA SER A 51 23.84 -8.40 19.36
C SER A 51 25.32 -8.15 19.72
N ALA A 52 26.10 -7.59 18.79
CA ALA A 52 27.49 -7.22 19.06
C ALA A 52 27.57 -6.14 20.15
N GLY A 53 26.71 -5.12 20.09
CA GLY A 53 26.60 -4.09 21.11
C GLY A 53 26.26 -4.65 22.48
N LEU A 54 25.17 -5.44 22.59
CA LEU A 54 24.75 -6.06 23.84
C LEU A 54 25.87 -6.93 24.44
N TYR A 55 26.57 -7.72 23.61
CA TYR A 55 27.70 -8.53 24.06
C TYR A 55 28.86 -7.68 24.61
N ILE A 56 29.25 -6.61 23.92
CA ILE A 56 30.33 -5.69 24.33
C ILE A 56 30.01 -5.00 25.66
N PHE A 57 28.75 -4.58 25.86
CA PHE A 57 28.32 -3.94 27.10
C PHE A 57 28.07 -4.94 28.24
N ALA A 58 27.76 -6.21 27.94
CA ALA A 58 27.64 -7.28 28.92
C ALA A 58 29.00 -7.70 29.50
N ASN A 59 30.00 -7.92 28.63
CA ASN A 59 31.28 -8.52 29.04
C ASN A 59 32.26 -7.45 29.55
N ARG A 60 32.89 -7.70 30.71
CA ARG A 60 33.93 -6.80 31.25
C ARG A 60 35.25 -6.91 30.46
N LYS A 61 35.54 -8.05 29.83
CA LYS A 61 36.74 -8.22 29.00
C LYS A 61 36.72 -7.35 27.73
N ALA A 62 35.55 -6.90 27.30
CA ALA A 62 35.36 -6.04 26.14
C ALA A 62 35.34 -4.54 26.49
N TYR A 63 35.92 -4.12 27.62
CA TYR A 63 35.82 -2.74 28.10
C TYR A 63 36.32 -1.70 27.09
N ALA A 64 37.45 -1.97 26.41
CA ALA A 64 37.99 -1.08 25.38
C ALA A 64 37.01 -0.88 24.20
N TRP A 65 36.26 -1.93 23.83
CA TRP A 65 35.30 -1.88 22.72
C TRP A 65 34.08 -1.00 23.01
N ARG A 66 33.78 -0.68 24.28
CA ARG A 66 32.64 0.19 24.62
C ARG A 66 32.78 1.61 24.08
N TYR A 67 34.02 2.08 23.92
CA TYR A 67 34.33 3.40 23.36
C TYR A 67 34.42 3.39 21.84
N VAL A 68 34.84 2.27 21.26
CA VAL A 68 35.05 2.11 19.80
C VAL A 68 33.74 1.74 19.10
N TYR A 69 32.91 0.90 19.73
CA TYR A 69 31.71 0.33 19.13
C TYR A 69 30.70 1.38 18.64
N PRO A 70 30.36 2.45 19.39
CA PRO A 70 29.42 3.46 18.89
C PRO A 70 29.89 4.12 17.59
N GLY A 71 31.19 4.39 17.47
CA GLY A 71 31.79 4.94 16.24
C GLY A 71 31.77 3.93 15.09
N MET A 72 32.15 2.68 15.35
CA MET A 72 32.10 1.62 14.33
C MET A 72 30.68 1.28 13.88
N ALA A 73 29.69 1.33 14.77
CA ALA A 73 28.29 1.12 14.41
C ALA A 73 27.81 2.22 13.44
N GLY A 74 28.17 3.49 13.72
CA GLY A 74 27.90 4.59 12.81
C GLY A 74 28.62 4.44 11.46
N MET A 75 29.91 4.13 11.47
CA MET A 75 30.66 3.86 10.22
C MET A 75 30.09 2.66 9.45
N GLY A 76 29.70 1.60 10.14
CA GLY A 76 29.07 0.43 9.55
C GLY A 76 27.77 0.77 8.84
N LEU A 77 26.90 1.55 9.49
CA LEU A 77 25.57 1.89 8.97
C LEU A 77 25.61 2.96 7.87
N PHE A 78 26.50 3.95 7.97
CA PHE A 78 26.52 5.10 7.06
C PHE A 78 27.63 5.07 6.01
N VAL A 79 28.64 4.21 6.15
CA VAL A 79 29.75 4.12 5.19
C VAL A 79 29.80 2.71 4.59
N LEU A 80 29.95 1.69 5.42
CA LEU A 80 30.12 0.32 4.94
C LEU A 80 28.84 -0.21 4.27
N PHE A 81 27.68 0.06 4.87
CA PHE A 81 26.40 -0.41 4.34
C PHE A 81 26.08 0.17 2.95
N PRO A 82 26.12 1.50 2.70
CA PRO A 82 25.92 2.04 1.35
C PRO A 82 26.95 1.52 0.33
N LEU A 83 28.21 1.31 0.75
CA LEU A 83 29.26 0.77 -0.10
C LEU A 83 28.93 -0.67 -0.54
N VAL A 84 28.56 -1.54 0.41
CA VAL A 84 28.17 -2.92 0.09
C VAL A 84 26.92 -2.95 -0.81
N CYS A 85 25.93 -2.11 -0.54
CA CYS A 85 24.75 -1.96 -1.41
C CYS A 85 25.14 -1.54 -2.83
N THR A 86 26.09 -0.61 -2.99
CA THR A 86 26.57 -0.19 -4.31
C THR A 86 27.23 -1.36 -5.05
N ILE A 87 28.06 -2.15 -4.37
CA ILE A 87 28.65 -3.36 -4.94
C ILE A 87 27.56 -4.37 -5.33
N ALA A 88 26.58 -4.62 -4.46
CA ALA A 88 25.49 -5.54 -4.73
C ALA A 88 24.66 -5.10 -5.95
N ILE A 89 24.29 -3.82 -6.02
CA ILE A 89 23.56 -3.23 -7.15
C ILE A 89 24.37 -3.32 -8.45
N ALA A 90 25.71 -3.22 -8.38
CA ALA A 90 26.57 -3.37 -9.56
C ALA A 90 26.50 -4.77 -10.22
N PHE A 91 26.03 -5.79 -9.49
CA PHE A 91 25.75 -7.13 -10.05
C PHE A 91 24.33 -7.28 -10.60
N THR A 92 23.52 -6.22 -10.61
CA THR A 92 22.15 -6.21 -11.13
C THR A 92 22.05 -5.34 -12.38
N ASN A 93 20.92 -5.43 -13.09
CA ASN A 93 20.60 -4.58 -14.24
C ASN A 93 19.83 -3.30 -13.84
N TYR A 94 19.92 -2.88 -12.57
CA TYR A 94 19.23 -1.71 -12.03
C TYR A 94 19.64 -0.44 -12.79
N SER A 95 18.65 0.20 -13.41
CA SER A 95 18.82 1.34 -14.31
C SER A 95 17.51 2.12 -14.43
N SER A 96 17.50 3.23 -15.18
CA SER A 96 16.27 3.97 -15.47
C SER A 96 15.21 3.14 -16.22
N THR A 97 15.64 2.08 -16.92
CA THR A 97 14.73 1.14 -17.59
C THR A 97 14.22 0.05 -16.64
N ASN A 98 15.09 -0.48 -15.77
CA ASN A 98 14.76 -1.56 -14.83
C ASN A 98 14.82 -1.05 -13.38
N GLN A 99 13.90 -0.14 -13.04
CA GLN A 99 13.88 0.49 -11.72
C GLN A 99 12.94 -0.21 -10.73
N LEU A 100 11.89 -0.86 -11.25
CA LEU A 100 10.86 -1.52 -10.44
C LEU A 100 11.25 -2.98 -10.17
N THR A 101 10.78 -3.52 -9.05
CA THR A 101 10.79 -4.97 -8.84
C THR A 101 9.81 -5.63 -9.81
N PHE A 102 9.94 -6.94 -9.99
CA PHE A 102 9.06 -7.72 -10.86
C PHE A 102 7.58 -7.54 -10.48
N GLU A 103 7.27 -7.67 -9.19
CA GLU A 103 5.90 -7.59 -8.66
C GLU A 103 5.29 -6.22 -8.95
N ARG A 104 6.07 -5.14 -8.75
CA ARG A 104 5.60 -3.79 -9.00
C ARG A 104 5.45 -3.48 -10.49
N ALA A 105 6.32 -4.02 -11.33
CA ALA A 105 6.20 -3.88 -12.78
C ALA A 105 4.93 -4.59 -13.29
N GLN A 106 4.65 -5.80 -12.80
CA GLN A 106 3.43 -6.54 -13.13
C GLN A 106 2.16 -5.80 -12.70
N GLU A 107 2.13 -5.28 -11.47
CA GLU A 107 1.00 -4.48 -10.97
C GLU A 107 0.74 -3.26 -11.86
N VAL A 108 1.79 -2.51 -12.22
CA VAL A 108 1.68 -1.35 -13.12
C VAL A 108 1.17 -1.75 -14.51
N LEU A 109 1.52 -2.93 -15.01
CA LEU A 109 0.99 -3.42 -16.29
C LEU A 109 -0.48 -3.80 -16.16
N LEU A 110 -0.88 -4.52 -15.11
CA LEU A 110 -2.28 -4.91 -14.88
C LEU A 110 -3.20 -3.70 -14.64
N ASP A 111 -2.67 -2.62 -14.08
CA ASP A 111 -3.38 -1.34 -13.94
C ASP A 111 -3.57 -0.60 -15.27
N ARG A 112 -2.88 -1.00 -16.35
CA ARG A 112 -3.09 -0.38 -17.66
C ARG A 112 -4.44 -0.82 -18.20
N SER A 113 -5.23 0.16 -18.60
CA SER A 113 -6.50 -0.05 -19.28
C SER A 113 -6.46 0.49 -20.70
N TRP A 114 -7.28 -0.08 -21.57
CA TRP A 114 -7.61 0.50 -22.86
C TRP A 114 -9.09 0.87 -22.91
N GLN A 115 -9.40 1.90 -23.68
CA GLN A 115 -10.77 2.33 -23.87
C GLN A 115 -11.39 1.57 -25.04
N ALA A 116 -12.25 0.60 -24.74
CA ALA A 116 -13.06 -0.06 -25.74
C ALA A 116 -14.41 0.66 -25.88
N GLY A 117 -14.78 1.01 -27.11
CA GLY A 117 -16.11 1.57 -27.39
C GLY A 117 -16.32 3.01 -26.92
N LYS A 118 -17.56 3.33 -26.59
CA LYS A 118 -18.03 4.71 -26.38
C LYS A 118 -17.90 5.20 -24.94
N ILE A 119 -17.89 6.53 -24.80
CA ILE A 119 -17.93 7.23 -23.52
C ILE A 119 -19.35 7.75 -23.29
N TYR A 120 -19.89 7.47 -22.12
CA TYR A 120 -21.22 7.89 -21.70
C TYR A 120 -21.10 8.80 -20.48
N ASN A 121 -21.69 9.99 -20.54
CA ASN A 121 -21.82 10.81 -19.33
C ASN A 121 -22.89 10.18 -18.43
N PHE A 122 -22.62 10.04 -17.14
CA PHE A 122 -23.60 9.48 -16.21
C PHE A 122 -24.17 10.50 -15.24
N GLY A 123 -25.41 10.24 -14.84
CA GLY A 123 -26.06 10.85 -13.69
C GLY A 123 -26.57 9.76 -12.77
N LEU A 124 -26.48 10.02 -11.47
CA LEU A 124 -27.05 9.17 -10.44
C LEU A 124 -28.30 9.87 -9.89
N TYR A 125 -29.42 9.15 -9.82
CA TYR A 125 -30.72 9.69 -9.43
C TYR A 125 -31.31 8.87 -8.28
N PRO A 126 -31.83 9.48 -7.21
CA PRO A 126 -32.48 8.76 -6.14
C PRO A 126 -33.89 8.31 -6.58
N ALA A 127 -34.23 7.05 -6.34
CA ALA A 127 -35.55 6.46 -6.59
C ALA A 127 -36.08 5.87 -5.27
N GLY A 128 -36.65 6.72 -4.41
CA GLY A 128 -37.03 6.35 -3.05
C GLY A 128 -35.80 6.07 -2.18
N ASP A 129 -35.71 4.87 -1.59
CA ASP A 129 -34.55 4.40 -0.82
C ASP A 129 -33.47 3.73 -1.69
N GLU A 130 -33.64 3.77 -3.02
CA GLU A 130 -32.77 3.15 -4.01
C GLU A 130 -32.20 4.20 -4.97
N TRP A 131 -31.36 3.76 -5.91
CA TRP A 131 -30.69 4.61 -6.88
C TRP A 131 -30.96 4.12 -8.30
N GLN A 132 -30.92 5.04 -9.26
CA GLN A 132 -30.97 4.76 -10.68
C GLN A 132 -29.76 5.38 -11.37
N LEU A 133 -29.17 4.61 -12.30
CA LEU A 133 -28.05 5.03 -13.12
C LEU A 133 -28.58 5.43 -14.49
N ALA A 134 -28.37 6.69 -14.86
CA ALA A 134 -28.67 7.19 -16.20
C ALA A 134 -27.36 7.42 -16.96
N LEU A 135 -27.27 6.88 -18.17
CA LEU A 135 -26.17 7.10 -19.11
C LEU A 135 -26.67 7.90 -20.32
N SER A 136 -25.85 8.83 -20.80
CA SER A 136 -26.16 9.64 -21.98
C SER A 136 -25.04 9.50 -23.02
N ASP A 137 -25.41 9.08 -24.23
CA ASP A 137 -24.53 9.06 -25.40
C ASP A 137 -24.53 10.43 -26.08
N GLY A 138 -23.41 11.14 -25.97
CA GLY A 138 -23.25 12.48 -26.56
C GLY A 138 -23.22 12.49 -28.09
N GLU A 139 -22.95 11.36 -28.75
CA GLU A 139 -22.86 11.28 -30.21
C GLU A 139 -24.22 11.02 -30.86
N THR A 140 -25.01 10.12 -30.26
CA THR A 140 -26.31 9.70 -30.81
C THR A 140 -27.49 10.43 -30.16
N GLY A 141 -27.27 11.12 -29.04
CA GLY A 141 -28.33 11.75 -28.23
C GLY A 141 -29.22 10.75 -27.50
N LYS A 142 -28.87 9.45 -27.53
CA LYS A 142 -29.62 8.40 -26.83
C LYS A 142 -29.31 8.40 -25.35
N ASN A 143 -30.35 8.20 -24.54
CA ASN A 143 -30.21 8.04 -23.10
C ASN A 143 -30.61 6.61 -22.71
N TYR A 144 -29.93 6.10 -21.69
CA TYR A 144 -30.15 4.78 -21.14
C TYR A 144 -30.36 4.90 -19.64
N LEU A 145 -31.31 4.16 -19.08
CA LEU A 145 -31.65 4.19 -17.67
C LEU A 145 -31.70 2.78 -17.10
N SER A 146 -31.15 2.59 -15.90
CA SER A 146 -31.23 1.32 -15.17
C SER A 146 -32.54 1.22 -14.39
N ASP A 147 -32.91 0.00 -14.02
CA ASP A 147 -33.87 -0.19 -12.93
C ASP A 147 -33.25 0.28 -11.59
N ALA A 148 -34.09 0.40 -10.56
CA ALA A 148 -33.64 0.82 -9.23
C ALA A 148 -32.70 -0.22 -8.61
N PHE A 149 -31.62 0.24 -7.99
CA PHE A 149 -30.59 -0.60 -7.38
C PHE A 149 -30.08 0.00 -6.06
N LYS A 150 -29.49 -0.86 -5.23
CA LYS A 150 -28.80 -0.44 -4.00
C LYS A 150 -27.30 -0.63 -4.15
N PHE A 151 -26.54 0.28 -3.54
CA PHE A 151 -25.09 0.13 -3.47
C PHE A 151 -24.70 -1.12 -2.68
N GLY A 152 -23.73 -1.88 -3.21
CA GLY A 152 -23.16 -3.03 -2.53
C GLY A 152 -22.51 -4.01 -3.49
N GLY A 153 -21.19 -4.14 -3.41
CA GLY A 153 -20.39 -5.12 -4.14
C GLY A 153 -20.51 -5.06 -5.67
N GLU A 154 -19.93 -6.07 -6.32
CA GLU A 154 -20.01 -6.25 -7.77
C GLU A 154 -21.44 -6.58 -8.20
N GLN A 155 -22.01 -5.75 -9.07
CA GLN A 155 -23.35 -5.97 -9.61
C GLN A 155 -23.44 -5.57 -11.07
N LYS A 156 -24.33 -6.25 -11.79
CA LYS A 156 -24.59 -6.01 -13.21
C LYS A 156 -25.94 -5.32 -13.37
N LEU A 157 -25.95 -4.13 -13.97
CA LEU A 157 -27.18 -3.37 -14.21
C LEU A 157 -27.54 -3.41 -15.68
N GLN A 158 -28.70 -3.98 -16.01
CA GLN A 158 -29.23 -3.92 -17.36
C GLN A 158 -29.85 -2.54 -17.59
N LEU A 159 -29.37 -1.84 -18.62
CA LEU A 159 -29.89 -0.54 -19.03
C LEU A 159 -30.96 -0.69 -20.11
N LYS A 160 -31.95 0.19 -20.09
CA LYS A 160 -33.01 0.30 -21.10
C LYS A 160 -32.89 1.65 -21.80
N GLU A 161 -33.05 1.68 -23.12
CA GLU A 161 -33.13 2.93 -23.87
C GLU A 161 -34.38 3.69 -23.44
N THR A 162 -34.23 4.97 -23.10
CA THR A 162 -35.34 5.82 -22.65
C THR A 162 -35.21 7.23 -23.24
N THR A 163 -36.36 7.81 -23.58
CA THR A 163 -36.49 9.22 -23.93
C THR A 163 -36.98 10.07 -22.75
N ALA A 164 -37.41 9.43 -21.65
CA ALA A 164 -37.88 10.10 -20.45
C ALA A 164 -36.69 10.56 -19.59
N GLN A 165 -36.83 11.73 -18.96
CA GLN A 165 -35.88 12.15 -17.94
C GLN A 165 -36.12 11.34 -16.66
N PRO A 166 -35.06 10.96 -15.93
CA PRO A 166 -35.21 10.28 -14.64
C PRO A 166 -36.00 11.15 -13.66
N GLU A 167 -36.89 10.53 -12.89
CA GLU A 167 -37.57 11.22 -11.80
C GLU A 167 -36.58 11.45 -10.65
N GLY A 168 -36.44 12.70 -10.20
CA GLY A 168 -35.56 13.08 -9.10
C GLY A 168 -34.44 14.04 -9.48
N GLU A 169 -33.87 14.70 -8.48
CA GLU A 169 -32.74 15.61 -8.67
C GLU A 169 -31.45 14.81 -8.84
N ARG A 170 -30.63 15.21 -9.83
CA ARG A 170 -29.32 14.57 -10.07
C ARG A 170 -28.45 14.69 -8.83
N ALA A 171 -27.91 13.56 -8.37
CA ALA A 171 -27.01 13.52 -7.22
C ALA A 171 -25.78 14.43 -7.45
N ASN A 172 -25.41 15.17 -6.40
CA ASN A 172 -24.24 16.02 -6.44
C ASN A 172 -22.93 15.21 -6.40
N LEU A 173 -21.81 15.87 -6.68
CA LEU A 173 -20.50 15.24 -6.70
C LEU A 173 -20.12 14.62 -5.34
N ARG A 174 -20.57 15.19 -4.22
CA ARG A 174 -20.30 14.67 -2.87
C ARG A 174 -20.89 13.26 -2.70
N VAL A 175 -22.14 13.05 -3.10
CA VAL A 175 -22.81 11.74 -3.03
C VAL A 175 -22.09 10.73 -3.92
N ILE A 176 -21.69 11.13 -5.13
CA ILE A 176 -20.94 10.27 -6.05
C ILE A 176 -19.59 9.87 -5.44
N THR A 177 -18.84 10.80 -4.87
CA THR A 177 -17.53 10.52 -4.25
C THR A 177 -17.63 9.65 -3.01
N GLN A 178 -18.69 9.80 -2.21
CA GLN A 178 -18.94 8.95 -1.04
C GLN A 178 -19.22 7.50 -1.43
N ASN A 179 -19.95 7.28 -2.53
CA ASN A 179 -20.34 5.96 -3.02
C ASN A 179 -19.42 5.44 -4.15
N ARG A 180 -18.25 6.07 -4.37
CA ARG A 180 -17.39 5.79 -5.54
C ARG A 180 -16.95 4.34 -5.68
N GLN A 181 -16.71 3.65 -4.56
CA GLN A 181 -16.28 2.26 -4.56
C GLN A 181 -17.41 1.35 -5.05
N ALA A 182 -18.60 1.51 -4.48
CA ALA A 182 -19.77 0.76 -4.94
C ALA A 182 -20.14 1.11 -6.39
N LEU A 183 -19.89 2.34 -6.84
CA LEU A 183 -20.09 2.76 -8.24
C LEU A 183 -19.05 2.17 -9.20
N SER A 184 -17.78 2.01 -8.79
CA SER A 184 -16.75 1.39 -9.63
C SER A 184 -17.00 -0.11 -9.85
N ASP A 185 -17.65 -0.76 -8.89
CA ASP A 185 -17.94 -2.20 -8.93
C ASP A 185 -19.19 -2.52 -9.79
N ILE A 186 -19.88 -1.48 -10.31
CA ILE A 186 -21.04 -1.65 -11.20
C ILE A 186 -20.57 -1.88 -12.64
N THR A 187 -21.00 -3.00 -13.20
CA THR A 187 -20.94 -3.25 -14.65
C THR A 187 -22.29 -2.97 -15.27
N ALA A 188 -22.44 -1.87 -16.00
CA ALA A 188 -23.67 -1.57 -16.70
C ALA A 188 -23.68 -2.23 -18.09
N ILE A 189 -24.79 -2.85 -18.47
CA ILE A 189 -24.96 -3.59 -19.72
C ILE A 189 -25.99 -2.83 -20.56
N LEU A 190 -25.56 -2.34 -21.72
CA LEU A 190 -26.41 -1.62 -22.67
C LEU A 190 -27.36 -2.59 -23.42
N PRO A 191 -28.43 -2.08 -24.05
CA PRO A 191 -29.37 -2.91 -24.83
C PRO A 191 -28.74 -3.66 -26.00
N ASP A 192 -27.60 -3.18 -26.50
CA ASP A 192 -26.79 -3.80 -27.57
C ASP A 192 -25.84 -4.89 -27.04
N GLY A 193 -25.81 -5.12 -25.72
CA GLY A 193 -24.94 -6.08 -25.05
C GLY A 193 -23.56 -5.53 -24.67
N ASN A 194 -23.26 -4.26 -24.97
CA ASN A 194 -22.00 -3.65 -24.60
C ASN A 194 -21.91 -3.43 -23.09
N LYS A 195 -20.75 -3.75 -22.52
CA LYS A 195 -20.46 -3.57 -21.08
C LYS A 195 -19.71 -2.27 -20.88
N VAL A 196 -20.17 -1.46 -19.92
CA VAL A 196 -19.54 -0.21 -19.52
C VAL A 196 -19.37 -0.16 -18.02
N MET A 197 -18.24 0.38 -17.57
CA MET A 197 -17.88 0.56 -16.17
C MET A 197 -17.52 2.01 -15.91
N MET A 198 -17.51 2.41 -14.64
CA MET A 198 -17.15 3.78 -14.26
C MET A 198 -15.67 4.05 -14.59
N SER A 199 -15.40 5.01 -15.48
CA SER A 199 -14.03 5.44 -15.83
C SER A 199 -13.62 6.75 -15.17
N SER A 200 -14.61 7.56 -14.75
CA SER A 200 -14.38 8.75 -13.94
C SER A 200 -15.61 9.06 -13.08
N LEU A 201 -15.51 10.05 -12.19
CA LEU A 201 -16.66 10.53 -11.40
C LEU A 201 -17.78 11.17 -12.23
N ARG A 202 -17.64 11.22 -13.56
CA ARG A 202 -18.63 11.79 -14.48
C ARG A 202 -18.99 10.88 -15.66
N GLN A 203 -18.22 9.82 -15.89
CA GLN A 203 -18.31 9.01 -17.11
C GLN A 203 -18.27 7.52 -16.83
N PHE A 204 -19.04 6.79 -17.64
CA PHE A 204 -18.93 5.35 -17.83
C PHE A 204 -18.41 5.08 -19.24
N SER A 205 -17.61 4.04 -19.39
CA SER A 205 -17.11 3.61 -20.69
C SER A 205 -16.75 2.13 -20.70
N GLY A 206 -16.54 1.56 -21.88
CA GLY A 206 -16.05 0.18 -22.02
C GLY A 206 -14.55 0.08 -21.72
N THR A 207 -14.09 0.73 -20.65
CA THR A 207 -12.70 0.61 -20.21
C THR A 207 -12.45 -0.81 -19.75
N GLN A 208 -11.43 -1.46 -20.31
CA GLN A 208 -11.05 -2.83 -19.98
C GLN A 208 -9.57 -2.90 -19.63
N PRO A 209 -9.15 -3.84 -18.77
CA PRO A 209 -7.73 -4.13 -18.58
C PRO A 209 -7.06 -4.42 -19.92
N LEU A 210 -5.91 -3.81 -20.16
CA LEU A 210 -5.11 -4.04 -21.36
C LEU A 210 -4.42 -5.42 -21.29
N TYR A 211 -4.16 -5.89 -20.08
CA TYR A 211 -3.51 -7.17 -19.80
C TYR A 211 -4.32 -7.96 -18.77
N THR A 212 -4.25 -9.28 -18.89
CA THR A 212 -4.77 -10.23 -17.91
C THR A 212 -3.66 -11.19 -17.54
N LEU A 213 -3.47 -11.44 -16.25
CA LEU A 213 -2.47 -12.39 -15.77
C LEU A 213 -3.01 -13.82 -15.95
N ASP A 214 -2.24 -14.68 -16.61
CA ASP A 214 -2.51 -16.11 -16.65
C ASP A 214 -1.83 -16.83 -15.47
N GLY A 215 -2.26 -18.05 -15.14
CA GLY A 215 -1.85 -18.76 -13.92
C GLY A 215 -0.38 -19.21 -13.88
N ASP A 216 0.33 -19.18 -15.00
CA ASP A 216 1.74 -19.55 -15.12
C ASP A 216 2.72 -18.39 -14.84
N GLY A 217 2.22 -17.16 -14.73
CA GLY A 217 3.00 -15.96 -14.38
C GLY A 217 3.39 -15.12 -15.58
#